data_AF-A0A2H3B337-F1
#
_entry.id   AF-A0A2H3B337-F1
#
_cell.length_a   1.000
_cell.length_b   1.000
_cell.length_c   1.000
_cell.angle_alpha   90.00
_cell.angle_beta   90.00
_cell.angle_gamma   90.00
#
_symmetry.space_group_name_H-M   'P 1'
#
loop_
_entity.id
_entity.type
_entity.pdbx_description
1 polymer ?
#
loop_
_entity_poly.entity_id
_entity_poly.type
_entity_poly.pdbx_seq_one_letter_code
_entity_poly.pdbx_strand_id
1 'polypeptide(L)'
;PYTLRPFSEPEIENATGLLQRRMKDFNFKLSGVRISVEHAFGAWKGRFPSLRCMGAHRDVQDIYRVVEALIVLHNMCLYYDDHPENIVNIVLRDTDLRTDHDDGDAEEGFGGETIDGEPNVPAHETATWLKEEGYRMRLNLLDEVCPVHIYQ
;
A
#
# COMPACT_ATOMS: atom_id res chain seq x y z
N PRO A 1 -10.00 6.52 -6.56
CA PRO A 1 -9.13 5.36 -6.91
C PRO A 1 -9.77 4.06 -6.42
N TYR A 2 -9.88 3.05 -7.28
CA TYR A 2 -10.45 1.75 -6.92
C TYR A 2 -9.47 0.99 -6.02
N THR A 3 -9.86 0.65 -4.80
CA THR A 3 -9.04 -0.23 -3.95
C THR A 3 -9.35 -1.68 -4.28
N LEU A 4 -8.35 -2.41 -4.80
CA LEU A 4 -8.47 -3.85 -5.02
C LEU A 4 -8.64 -4.54 -3.67
N ARG A 5 -9.83 -5.08 -3.40
CA ARG A 5 -10.15 -5.76 -2.15
C ARG A 5 -10.39 -7.25 -2.36
N PRO A 6 -10.04 -8.09 -1.38
CA PRO A 6 -10.48 -9.47 -1.38
C PRO A 6 -12.01 -9.56 -1.36
N PHE A 7 -12.52 -10.71 -1.81
CA PHE A 7 -13.91 -11.08 -1.58
C PHE A 7 -14.14 -11.30 -0.08
N SER A 8 -15.21 -10.74 0.44
CA SER A 8 -15.62 -10.94 1.83
C SER A 8 -16.21 -12.33 2.05
N GLU A 9 -16.24 -12.78 3.31
CA GLU A 9 -16.82 -14.09 3.67
C GLU A 9 -18.27 -14.24 3.17
N PRO A 10 -19.18 -13.25 3.34
CA PRO A 10 -20.53 -13.37 2.81
C PRO A 10 -20.59 -13.51 1.28
N GLU A 11 -19.68 -12.85 0.55
CA GLU A 11 -19.62 -12.99 -0.92
C GLU A 11 -19.23 -14.43 -1.31
N ILE A 12 -18.25 -15.01 -0.60
CA ILE A 12 -17.76 -16.37 -0.84
C ILE A 12 -18.81 -17.42 -0.43
N GLU A 13 -19.53 -17.19 0.66
CA GLU A 13 -20.60 -18.08 1.14
C GLU A 13 -21.81 -18.10 0.20
N ASN A 14 -22.15 -16.96 -0.38
CA ASN A 14 -23.23 -16.84 -1.36
C ASN A 14 -22.87 -17.41 -2.75
N ALA A 15 -21.58 -17.64 -3.03
CA ALA A 15 -21.11 -18.25 -4.26
C ALA A 15 -21.18 -19.79 -4.19
N THR A 16 -21.46 -20.45 -5.32
CA THR A 16 -21.57 -21.91 -5.38
C THR A 16 -20.49 -22.53 -6.28
N GLY A 17 -20.06 -23.74 -5.88
CA GLY A 17 -19.20 -24.61 -6.68
C GLY A 17 -17.88 -23.96 -7.13
N LEU A 18 -17.72 -23.85 -8.45
CA LEU A 18 -16.51 -23.36 -9.10
C LEU A 18 -16.22 -21.89 -8.77
N LEU A 19 -17.25 -21.04 -8.69
CA LEU A 19 -17.07 -19.61 -8.39
C LEU A 19 -16.49 -19.40 -6.98
N GLN A 20 -17.00 -20.15 -6.00
CA GLN A 20 -16.51 -20.10 -4.62
C GLN A 20 -15.03 -20.46 -4.52
N ARG A 21 -14.58 -21.50 -5.24
CA ARG A 21 -13.16 -21.91 -5.28
C ARG A 21 -12.28 -20.81 -5.89
N ARG A 22 -12.71 -20.24 -7.01
CA ARG A 22 -12.00 -19.14 -7.69
C ARG A 22 -11.83 -17.92 -6.79
N MET A 23 -12.88 -17.53 -6.07
CA MET A 23 -12.83 -16.38 -5.14
C MET A 23 -11.86 -16.62 -3.99
N LYS A 24 -11.80 -17.83 -3.43
CA LYS A 24 -10.83 -18.21 -2.39
C LYS A 24 -9.40 -18.16 -2.91
N ASP A 25 -9.15 -18.71 -4.09
CA ASP A 25 -7.82 -18.70 -4.71
C ASP A 25 -7.37 -17.29 -5.09
N PHE A 26 -8.30 -16.45 -5.55
CA PHE A 26 -8.04 -15.04 -5.79
C PHE A 26 -7.59 -14.34 -4.51
N ASN A 27 -8.32 -14.51 -3.40
CA ASN A 27 -7.94 -13.95 -2.11
C ASN A 27 -6.57 -14.45 -1.65
N PHE A 28 -6.26 -15.74 -1.85
CA PHE A 28 -4.97 -16.32 -1.52
C PHE A 28 -3.83 -15.68 -2.32
N LYS A 29 -3.98 -15.57 -3.65
CA LYS A 29 -2.99 -14.92 -4.54
C LYS A 29 -2.81 -13.44 -4.19
N LEU A 30 -3.90 -12.72 -3.97
CA LEU A 30 -3.87 -11.30 -3.57
C LEU A 30 -3.14 -11.13 -2.25
N SER A 31 -3.41 -12.00 -1.26
CA SER A 31 -2.69 -12.01 0.02
C SER A 31 -1.19 -12.25 -0.18
N GLY A 32 -0.81 -13.21 -1.03
CA GLY A 32 0.60 -13.48 -1.32
C GLY A 32 1.34 -12.28 -1.91
N VAL A 33 0.74 -11.61 -2.90
CA VAL A 33 1.31 -10.38 -3.49
C VAL A 33 1.44 -9.29 -2.43
N ARG A 34 0.41 -9.08 -1.60
CA ARG A 34 0.45 -8.10 -0.51
C ARG A 34 1.57 -8.37 0.48
N ILE A 35 1.74 -9.62 0.92
CA ILE A 35 2.83 -10.00 1.82
C ILE A 35 4.19 -9.67 1.20
N SER A 36 4.39 -9.99 -0.09
CA SER A 36 5.64 -9.67 -0.79
C SER A 36 5.90 -8.16 -0.85
N VAL A 37 4.89 -7.37 -1.16
CA VAL A 37 4.97 -5.90 -1.20
C VAL A 37 5.22 -5.33 0.20
N GLU A 38 4.50 -5.80 1.22
CA GLU A 38 4.64 -5.38 2.61
C GLU A 38 6.05 -5.70 3.14
N HIS A 39 6.60 -6.88 2.83
CA HIS A 39 7.98 -7.25 3.16
C HIS A 39 9.00 -6.34 2.45
N ALA A 40 8.84 -6.09 1.14
CA ALA A 40 9.74 -5.21 0.40
C ALA A 40 9.76 -3.79 0.98
N PHE A 41 8.59 -3.21 1.27
CA PHE A 41 8.50 -1.90 1.92
C PHE A 41 8.97 -1.93 3.38
N GLY A 42 8.78 -3.03 4.09
CA GLY A 42 9.32 -3.22 5.44
C GLY A 42 10.85 -3.18 5.45
N ALA A 43 11.48 -3.95 4.58
CA ALA A 43 12.92 -4.00 4.38
C ALA A 43 13.49 -2.63 3.95
N TRP A 44 12.82 -1.96 3.01
CA TRP A 44 13.22 -0.62 2.55
C TRP A 44 13.15 0.43 3.66
N LYS A 45 12.04 0.47 4.42
CA LYS A 45 11.89 1.39 5.58
C LYS A 45 12.86 1.07 6.72
N GLY A 46 13.16 -0.20 6.94
CA GLY A 46 14.15 -0.62 7.95
C GLY A 46 15.58 -0.19 7.59
N ARG A 47 15.93 -0.24 6.29
CA ARG A 47 17.23 0.20 5.79
C ARG A 47 17.43 1.71 5.87
N PHE A 48 16.38 2.48 5.58
CA PHE A 48 16.47 3.94 5.51
C PHE A 48 15.63 4.61 6.61
N PRO A 49 16.14 4.70 7.85
CA PRO A 49 15.51 5.47 8.93
C PRO A 49 15.21 6.93 8.55
N SER A 50 15.97 7.50 7.61
CA SER A 50 15.72 8.82 7.01
C SER A 50 14.30 8.98 6.47
N LEU A 51 13.64 7.91 6.01
CA LEU A 51 12.24 7.95 5.58
C LEU A 51 11.28 8.33 6.70
N ARG A 52 11.64 8.03 7.96
CA ARG A 52 10.86 8.39 9.16
C ARG A 52 11.25 9.76 9.72
N CYS A 53 12.46 10.23 9.43
CA CYS A 53 13.00 11.51 9.88
C CYS A 53 12.88 12.62 8.83
N MET A 54 12.26 12.36 7.68
CA MET A 54 11.89 13.41 6.73
C MET A 54 10.80 14.28 7.37
N GLY A 55 11.18 15.48 7.82
CA GLY A 55 10.26 16.46 8.37
C GLY A 55 9.36 17.07 7.29
N ALA A 56 8.63 18.13 7.65
CA ALA A 56 7.84 18.88 6.68
C ALA A 56 8.74 19.48 5.59
N HIS A 57 8.53 19.10 4.34
CA HIS A 57 9.17 19.71 3.18
C HIS A 57 8.28 20.78 2.59
N ARG A 58 8.88 21.90 2.16
CA ARG A 58 8.15 22.99 1.50
C ARG A 58 7.67 22.63 0.10
N ASP A 59 8.34 21.68 -0.55
CA ASP A 59 7.99 21.17 -1.87
C ASP A 59 7.86 19.64 -1.81
N VAL A 60 6.66 19.15 -2.11
CA VAL A 60 6.34 17.72 -2.15
C VAL A 60 7.13 17.01 -3.25
N GLN A 61 7.52 17.71 -4.32
CA GLN A 61 8.33 17.14 -5.41
C GLN A 61 9.72 16.71 -4.92
N ASP A 62 10.29 17.41 -3.95
CA ASP A 62 11.57 17.04 -3.37
C ASP A 62 11.47 15.73 -2.58
N ILE A 63 10.35 15.50 -1.87
CA ILE A 63 10.08 14.22 -1.20
C ILE A 63 10.02 13.08 -2.22
N TYR A 64 9.31 13.27 -3.34
CA TYR A 64 9.21 12.26 -4.38
C TYR A 64 10.58 11.89 -4.97
N ARG A 65 11.43 12.87 -5.23
CA ARG A 65 12.80 12.65 -5.72
C ARG A 65 13.66 11.87 -4.73
N VAL A 66 13.56 12.19 -3.43
CA VAL A 66 14.27 11.47 -2.37
C VAL A 66 13.78 10.02 -2.29
N VAL A 67 12.46 9.81 -2.30
CA VAL A 67 11.85 8.47 -2.29
C VAL A 67 12.33 7.64 -3.48
N GLU A 68 12.30 8.20 -4.69
CA GLU A 68 12.76 7.52 -5.91
C GLU A 68 14.25 7.16 -5.82
N ALA A 69 15.11 8.10 -5.40
CA ALA A 69 16.53 7.85 -5.23
C ALA A 69 16.81 6.73 -4.21
N LEU A 70 16.05 6.66 -3.11
CA LEU A 70 16.19 5.62 -2.10
C LEU A 70 15.71 4.25 -2.60
N ILE A 71 14.71 4.18 -3.48
CA ILE A 71 14.29 2.92 -4.12
C ILE A 71 15.40 2.42 -5.06
N VAL A 72 15.98 3.31 -5.87
CA VAL A 72 17.11 2.95 -6.77
C VAL A 72 18.31 2.45 -5.95
N LEU A 73 18.67 3.17 -4.89
CA LEU A 73 19.76 2.77 -3.99
C LEU A 73 19.48 1.43 -3.30
N HIS A 74 18.23 1.18 -2.88
CA HIS A 74 17.83 -0.10 -2.31
C HIS A 74 18.12 -1.27 -3.26
N ASN A 75 17.71 -1.11 -4.52
CA ASN A 75 17.90 -2.12 -5.55
C ASN A 75 19.38 -2.33 -5.87
N MET A 76 20.19 -1.26 -5.88
CA MET A 76 21.64 -1.38 -6.04
C MET A 76 22.27 -2.18 -4.91
N CYS A 77 21.93 -1.89 -3.65
CA CYS A 77 22.41 -2.68 -2.50
C CYS A 77 22.04 -4.16 -2.64
N LEU A 78 20.79 -4.48 -2.97
CA LEU A 78 20.37 -5.87 -3.19
C LEU A 78 21.16 -6.55 -4.32
N TYR A 79 21.45 -5.82 -5.41
CA TYR A 79 22.26 -6.32 -6.52
C TYR A 79 23.69 -6.67 -6.08
N TYR A 80 24.24 -5.92 -5.12
CA TYR A 80 25.58 -6.16 -4.55
C TYR A 80 25.56 -7.08 -3.31
N ASP A 81 24.48 -7.83 -3.08
CA ASP A 81 24.30 -8.75 -1.94
C ASP A 81 24.37 -8.05 -0.56
N ASP A 82 24.20 -6.73 -0.54
CA ASP A 82 23.98 -5.95 0.68
C ASP A 82 22.50 -6.05 1.02
N HIS A 83 22.17 -6.96 1.95
CA HIS A 83 20.81 -7.20 2.43
C HIS A 83 20.49 -6.37 3.67
N PRO A 84 19.25 -5.87 3.79
CA PRO A 84 18.89 -4.99 4.89
C PRO A 84 19.02 -5.73 6.21
N GLU A 85 18.76 -7.04 6.25
CA GLU A 85 18.84 -7.92 7.42
C GLU A 85 20.25 -8.00 8.06
N ASN A 86 21.28 -7.64 7.29
CA ASN A 86 22.68 -7.61 7.77
C ASN A 86 23.01 -6.34 8.57
N ILE A 87 22.13 -5.33 8.55
CA ILE A 87 22.32 -4.08 9.27
C ILE A 87 22.05 -4.34 10.76
N VAL A 88 23.09 -4.20 11.60
CA VAL A 88 22.94 -4.35 13.06
C VAL A 88 22.12 -3.16 13.59
N ASN A 89 21.16 -3.41 14.48
CA ASN A 89 20.21 -2.41 15.04
C ASN A 89 19.13 -1.87 14.07
N ILE A 90 18.63 -2.65 13.10
CA ILE A 90 17.41 -2.27 12.32
C ILE A 90 16.19 -2.01 13.23
N VAL A 91 16.22 -2.54 14.45
CA VAL A 91 15.24 -2.21 15.48
C VAL A 91 15.63 -0.89 16.15
N LEU A 92 15.47 0.22 15.44
CA LEU A 92 15.02 1.43 16.13
C LEU A 92 13.62 1.09 16.62
N ARG A 93 13.51 0.72 17.90
CA ARG A 93 12.20 0.49 18.50
C ARG A 93 11.42 1.79 18.31
N ASP A 94 10.16 1.71 17.90
CA ASP A 94 9.30 2.90 17.81
C ASP A 94 9.26 3.69 19.14
N THR A 95 9.69 3.08 20.26
CA THR A 95 9.90 3.73 21.56
C THR A 95 10.98 4.80 21.57
N ASP A 96 12.04 4.67 20.76
CA ASP A 96 13.20 5.57 20.81
C ASP A 96 12.97 6.89 20.04
N LEU A 97 11.82 7.01 19.36
CA LEU A 97 11.38 8.19 18.61
C LEU A 97 10.34 9.03 19.38
N ARG A 98 9.90 8.59 20.56
CA ARG A 98 9.14 9.43 21.49
C ARG A 98 10.13 10.30 22.26
N THR A 99 10.79 11.23 21.58
CA THR A 99 11.45 12.31 22.30
C THR A 99 10.32 13.18 22.82
N ASP A 100 10.06 13.12 24.13
CA ASP A 100 9.15 14.02 24.83
C ASP A 100 9.68 15.46 24.66
N HIS A 101 9.34 16.11 23.55
CA HIS A 101 9.35 17.57 23.47
C HIS A 101 8.08 18.01 24.20
N ASP A 102 8.24 18.24 25.50
CA ASP A 102 7.37 19.09 26.30
C ASP A 102 7.52 20.53 25.81
N ASP A 103 6.91 20.84 24.67
CA ASP A 103 6.69 22.20 24.22
C ASP A 103 5.21 22.31 23.84
N GLY A 104 4.50 23.09 24.64
CA GLY A 104 3.04 23.14 24.66
C GLY A 104 2.39 23.51 23.33
N ASP A 105 1.22 22.90 23.13
CA ASP A 105 0.12 23.37 22.30
C ASP A 105 0.49 23.91 20.90
N ALA A 106 0.85 22.99 20.01
CA ALA A 106 0.49 23.11 18.60
C ALA A 106 0.17 21.72 18.04
N GLU A 107 -1.11 21.46 17.80
CA GLU A 107 -1.62 20.34 17.01
C GLU A 107 -1.12 20.46 15.55
N GLU A 108 0.16 20.23 15.29
CA GLU A 108 0.66 19.96 13.93
C GLU A 108 0.34 18.51 13.59
N GLY A 109 -0.94 18.28 13.28
CA GLY A 109 -1.38 17.08 12.59
C GLY A 109 -0.58 16.90 11.29
N PHE A 110 -0.32 15.64 10.94
CA PHE A 110 0.18 15.21 9.63
C PHE A 110 -0.22 16.20 8.54
N GLY A 111 0.76 16.90 7.95
CA GLY A 111 0.55 18.01 7.00
C GLY A 111 -0.13 17.58 5.71
N GLY A 112 -1.44 17.33 5.78
CA GLY A 112 -2.32 17.36 4.63
C GLY A 112 -2.69 18.81 4.37
N GLU A 113 -2.35 19.31 3.19
CA GLU A 113 -2.94 20.58 2.75
C GLU A 113 -4.45 20.37 2.61
N THR A 114 -5.24 21.17 3.34
CA THR A 114 -6.67 21.28 3.08
C THR A 114 -6.82 21.96 1.72
N ILE A 115 -7.12 21.17 0.69
CA ILE A 115 -7.42 21.73 -0.63
C ILE A 115 -8.77 22.42 -0.50
N ASP A 116 -8.76 23.76 -0.42
CA ASP A 116 -9.97 24.58 -0.44
C ASP A 116 -10.63 24.45 -1.82
N GLY A 117 -11.71 23.68 -1.89
CA GLY A 117 -12.51 23.49 -3.10
C GLY A 117 -13.26 22.16 -3.08
N GLU A 118 -14.42 22.11 -3.73
CA GLU A 118 -15.03 20.82 -4.03
C GLU A 118 -14.06 20.02 -4.91
N PRO A 119 -13.80 18.74 -4.61
CA PRO A 119 -12.94 17.93 -5.43
C PRO A 119 -13.50 17.92 -6.86
N ASN A 120 -12.65 18.21 -7.86
CA ASN A 120 -13.01 18.17 -9.27
C ASN A 120 -13.20 16.72 -9.73
N VAL A 121 -14.26 16.11 -9.24
CA VAL A 121 -14.72 14.78 -9.62
C VAL A 121 -15.58 14.98 -10.86
N PRO A 122 -15.23 14.38 -12.01
CA PRO A 122 -16.07 14.42 -13.20
C PRO A 122 -17.53 14.09 -12.83
N ALA A 123 -18.50 14.84 -13.35
CA ALA A 123 -19.90 14.73 -12.91
C ALA A 123 -20.52 13.32 -13.03
N HIS A 124 -19.90 12.41 -13.78
CA HIS A 124 -20.31 11.02 -13.93
C HIS A 124 -19.75 10.08 -12.83
N GLU A 125 -18.65 10.46 -12.16
CA GLU A 125 -17.98 9.69 -11.11
C GLU A 125 -18.71 9.82 -9.76
N THR A 126 -20.00 9.50 -9.76
CA THR A 126 -20.78 9.38 -8.53
C THR A 126 -20.22 8.26 -7.64
N ALA A 127 -20.45 8.32 -6.33
CA ALA A 127 -20.00 7.28 -5.40
C ALA A 127 -20.53 5.87 -5.78
N THR A 128 -21.74 5.79 -6.32
CA THR A 128 -22.33 4.57 -6.85
C THR A 128 -21.57 4.06 -8.07
N TRP A 129 -21.28 4.95 -9.02
CA TRP A 129 -20.52 4.60 -10.22
C TRP A 129 -19.12 4.09 -9.87
N LEU A 130 -18.40 4.78 -8.96
CA LEU A 130 -17.08 4.34 -8.49
C LEU A 130 -17.12 2.95 -7.84
N LYS A 131 -18.19 2.64 -7.11
CA LYS A 131 -18.38 1.33 -6.48
C LYS A 131 -18.60 0.24 -7.54
N GLU A 132 -19.47 0.49 -8.52
CA GLU A 132 -19.77 -0.44 -9.61
C GLU A 132 -18.54 -0.73 -10.47
N GLU A 133 -17.80 0.31 -10.83
CA GLU A 133 -16.55 0.19 -11.58
C GLU A 133 -15.47 -0.59 -10.82
N GLY A 134 -15.34 -0.35 -9.51
CA GLY A 134 -14.45 -1.13 -8.65
C GLY A 134 -14.81 -2.62 -8.62
N TYR A 135 -16.10 -2.95 -8.56
CA TYR A 135 -16.56 -4.34 -8.66
C TYR A 135 -16.25 -4.96 -10.01
N ARG A 136 -16.51 -4.22 -11.11
CA ARG A 136 -16.24 -4.68 -12.47
C ARG A 136 -14.76 -4.98 -12.68
N MET A 137 -13.89 -4.07 -12.22
CA MET A 137 -12.44 -4.27 -12.28
C MET A 137 -12.01 -5.52 -11.50
N ARG A 138 -12.54 -5.73 -10.29
CA ARG A 138 -12.22 -6.93 -9.48
C ARG A 138 -12.67 -8.22 -10.16
N LEU A 139 -13.83 -8.23 -10.82
CA LEU A 139 -14.31 -9.40 -11.57
C LEU A 139 -13.45 -9.69 -12.80
N ASN A 140 -13.04 -8.66 -13.54
CA ASN A 140 -12.10 -8.83 -14.65
C ASN A 140 -10.77 -9.43 -14.16
N LEU A 141 -10.25 -8.96 -13.04
CA LEU A 141 -9.04 -9.52 -12.43
C LEU A 141 -9.24 -10.95 -11.92
N LEU A 142 -10.43 -11.30 -11.43
CA LEU A 142 -10.75 -12.68 -11.07
C LEU A 142 -10.71 -13.60 -12.30
N ASP A 143 -11.21 -13.14 -13.44
CA ASP A 143 -11.16 -13.89 -14.70
C ASP A 143 -9.75 -14.01 -15.27
N GLU A 144 -8.93 -12.97 -15.14
CA GLU A 144 -7.54 -12.98 -15.58
C GLU A 144 -6.64 -13.86 -14.69
N VAL A 145 -6.71 -13.68 -13.38
CA VAL A 145 -5.79 -14.30 -12.41
C VAL A 145 -6.22 -15.70 -12.01
N CYS A 146 -7.54 -15.98 -12.00
CA CYS A 146 -8.11 -17.27 -11.67
C CYS A 146 -9.12 -17.69 -12.77
N PRO A 147 -8.66 -17.98 -14.00
CA PRO A 147 -9.55 -18.27 -15.11
C PRO A 147 -10.31 -19.60 -14.92
N VAL A 148 -11.53 -19.67 -15.43
CA VAL A 148 -12.48 -20.79 -15.22
C VAL A 148 -11.90 -22.15 -15.61
N HIS A 149 -11.13 -22.22 -16.71
CA HIS A 149 -10.62 -23.47 -17.26
C HIS A 149 -9.62 -24.20 -16.35
N ILE A 150 -9.02 -23.52 -15.35
CA ILE A 150 -8.13 -24.13 -14.37
C ILE A 150 -8.89 -24.96 -13.32
N TYR A 151 -10.21 -24.75 -13.20
CA TYR A 151 -11.05 -25.33 -12.15
C TYR A 151 -12.02 -26.40 -12.67
N GLN A 152 -11.89 -26.78 -13.94
CA GLN A 152 -12.70 -27.81 -14.62
C GLN A 152 -12.19 -29.23 -14.32
#